data_AF-A0A957X0W8-F1
#
_entry.id   AF-A0A957X0W8-F1
#
_cell.length_a   1.000
_cell.length_b   1.000
_cell.length_c   1.000
_cell.angle_alpha   90.00
_cell.angle_beta   90.00
_cell.angle_gamma   90.00
#
_symmetry.space_group_name_H-M   'P 1'
#
loop_
_entity.id
_entity.type
_entity.pdbx_description
1 polymer ?
#
loop_
_entity_poly.entity_id
_entity_poly.type
_entity_poly.pdbx_seq_one_letter_code
_entity_poly.pdbx_strand_id
1 'polypeptide(L)'
;FDFFPPVCIGQYKYKDHDPNGNWAIWELREDWERTSVGQITGKSGPQYVMWNFVGTEEKRILAMINHDIDILQDITPESMEVLTQRSDTARAWHAGFPYADFDDPCERGISFNNSEFPYDQWQVRWALALATDIKNVSLATFGGMLRVSPLAVPPVAAVQNTYHKPLVERLTAMTLPDGYAPFDPNFATDMAELFR
;
A
#
# COMPACT_ATOMS: atom_id res chain seq x y z
N PHE A 1 -17.33 15.46 20.23
CA PHE A 1 -17.75 15.38 18.83
C PHE A 1 -19.26 15.44 18.79
N ASP A 2 -19.82 16.39 18.04
CA ASP A 2 -21.25 16.68 18.07
C ASP A 2 -22.11 15.60 17.36
N PHE A 3 -21.47 14.71 16.60
CA PHE A 3 -22.13 13.65 15.80
C PHE A 3 -21.63 12.25 16.15
N PHE A 4 -21.45 11.97 17.45
CA PHE A 4 -21.11 10.65 17.95
C PHE A 4 -22.35 9.95 18.57
N PRO A 5 -22.63 8.68 18.22
CA PRO A 5 -21.90 7.84 17.27
C PRO A 5 -22.13 8.25 15.80
N PRO A 6 -21.21 7.90 14.89
CA PRO A 6 -21.34 8.25 13.47
C PRO A 6 -22.55 7.57 12.83
N VAL A 7 -23.22 8.30 11.93
CA VAL A 7 -24.30 7.76 11.09
C VAL A 7 -23.70 7.33 9.74
N CYS A 8 -23.81 6.04 9.42
CA CYS A 8 -23.21 5.45 8.23
C CYS A 8 -24.26 4.90 7.26
N ILE A 9 -23.97 5.00 5.95
CA ILE A 9 -24.77 4.41 4.85
C ILE A 9 -24.23 3.04 4.40
N GLY A 10 -23.15 2.55 5.04
CA GLY A 10 -22.57 1.23 4.78
C GLY A 10 -23.34 0.10 5.47
N GLN A 11 -22.92 -1.14 5.22
CA GLN A 11 -23.52 -2.36 5.80
C GLN A 11 -23.45 -2.42 7.33
N TYR A 12 -22.55 -1.65 7.94
CA TYR A 12 -22.27 -1.68 9.36
C TYR A 12 -22.63 -0.37 10.04
N LYS A 13 -23.18 -0.47 11.25
CA LYS A 13 -23.40 0.64 12.18
C LYS A 13 -22.38 0.57 13.30
N TYR A 14 -22.00 1.74 13.82
CA TYR A 14 -21.14 1.80 15.01
C TYR A 14 -21.82 1.07 16.17
N LYS A 15 -21.05 0.26 16.92
CA LYS A 15 -21.54 -0.44 18.11
C LYS A 15 -20.83 0.04 19.37
N ASP A 16 -19.50 -0.07 19.44
CA ASP A 16 -18.75 0.29 20.64
C ASP A 16 -17.26 0.59 20.34
N HIS A 17 -16.55 1.17 21.29
CA HIS A 17 -15.10 1.40 21.21
C HIS A 17 -14.44 1.34 22.60
N ASP A 18 -13.13 1.11 22.61
CA ASP A 18 -12.29 1.38 23.79
C ASP A 18 -12.20 2.89 24.01
N PRO A 19 -12.54 3.41 25.20
CA PRO A 19 -12.34 4.83 25.53
C PRO A 19 -10.89 5.32 25.36
N ASN A 20 -9.90 4.41 25.40
CA ASN A 20 -8.49 4.72 25.15
C ASN A 20 -8.09 4.64 23.67
N GLY A 21 -8.99 4.18 22.79
CA GLY A 21 -8.80 4.16 21.34
C GLY A 21 -8.12 2.91 20.78
N ASN A 22 -7.97 1.83 21.55
CA ASN A 22 -7.30 0.61 21.03
C ASN A 22 -8.19 -0.21 20.11
N TRP A 23 -9.51 -0.15 20.25
CA TRP A 23 -10.40 -0.89 19.35
C TRP A 23 -11.73 -0.19 19.11
N ALA A 24 -12.36 -0.52 17.99
CA ALA A 24 -13.74 -0.14 17.67
C ALA A 24 -14.46 -1.33 17.03
N ILE A 25 -15.69 -1.58 17.47
CA ILE A 25 -16.56 -2.64 16.95
C ILE A 25 -17.71 -2.03 16.18
N TRP A 26 -17.98 -2.63 15.03
CA TRP A 26 -19.06 -2.32 14.13
C TRP A 26 -19.98 -3.54 14.00
N GLU A 27 -21.28 -3.32 13.96
CA GLU A 27 -22.30 -4.36 13.86
C GLU A 27 -23.03 -4.30 12.52
N LEU A 28 -23.22 -5.45 11.90
CA LEU A 28 -24.01 -5.58 10.69
C LEU A 28 -25.44 -5.11 10.95
N ARG A 29 -25.96 -4.24 10.09
CA ARG A 29 -27.32 -3.73 10.21
C ARG A 29 -28.34 -4.79 9.81
N GLU A 30 -29.53 -4.76 10.42
CA GLU A 30 -30.64 -5.65 10.05
C GLU A 30 -31.09 -5.43 8.59
N ASP A 31 -31.01 -4.19 8.10
CA ASP A 31 -31.38 -3.78 6.75
C ASP A 31 -30.17 -3.71 5.80
N TRP A 32 -29.14 -4.55 6.01
CA TRP A 32 -27.89 -4.51 5.26
C TRP A 32 -28.12 -4.61 3.75
N GLU A 33 -29.18 -5.28 3.28
CA GLU A 33 -29.51 -5.39 1.87
C GLU A 33 -29.84 -4.04 1.24
N ARG A 34 -30.31 -3.04 2.01
CA ARG A 34 -30.67 -1.70 1.51
C ARG A 34 -29.45 -0.79 1.31
N THR A 35 -28.26 -1.24 1.69
CA THR A 35 -27.01 -0.48 1.55
C THR A 35 -26.42 -0.65 0.16
N SER A 36 -25.53 0.26 -0.26
CA SER A 36 -24.87 0.16 -1.57
C SER A 36 -24.13 -1.17 -1.76
N VAL A 37 -23.38 -1.62 -0.75
CA VAL A 37 -22.69 -2.91 -0.79
C VAL A 37 -23.69 -4.07 -0.84
N GLY A 38 -24.78 -4.02 -0.07
CA GLY A 38 -25.82 -5.05 -0.10
C GLY A 38 -26.50 -5.17 -1.46
N GLN A 39 -26.78 -4.05 -2.12
CA GLN A 39 -27.37 -4.00 -3.46
C GLN A 39 -26.39 -4.50 -4.55
N ILE A 40 -25.08 -4.22 -4.41
CA ILE A 40 -24.05 -4.65 -5.38
C ILE A 40 -23.72 -6.14 -5.24
N THR A 41 -23.51 -6.62 -4.01
CA THR A 41 -22.99 -7.97 -3.77
C THR A 41 -24.08 -9.00 -3.54
N GLY A 42 -25.28 -8.58 -3.10
CA GLY A 42 -26.37 -9.46 -2.68
C GLY A 42 -26.03 -10.30 -1.44
N LYS A 43 -24.96 -9.97 -0.71
CA LYS A 43 -24.44 -10.77 0.42
C LYS A 43 -24.23 -9.91 1.67
N SER A 44 -24.53 -10.49 2.82
CA SER A 44 -24.13 -9.96 4.13
C SER A 44 -22.67 -10.30 4.43
N GLY A 45 -22.00 -9.43 5.20
CA GLY A 45 -20.73 -9.76 5.84
C GLY A 45 -20.90 -10.42 7.22
N PRO A 46 -19.82 -10.57 8.02
CA PRO A 46 -19.90 -11.07 9.39
C PRO A 46 -20.76 -10.17 10.29
N GLN A 47 -21.33 -10.73 11.37
CA GLN A 47 -22.16 -9.98 12.32
C GLN A 47 -21.42 -8.81 12.96
N TYR A 48 -20.12 -8.99 13.24
CA TYR A 48 -19.27 -7.97 13.82
C TYR A 48 -17.98 -7.82 13.05
N VAL A 49 -17.50 -6.58 12.93
CA VAL A 49 -16.17 -6.25 12.44
C VAL A 49 -15.49 -5.43 13.54
N MET A 50 -14.32 -5.89 13.97
CA MET A 50 -13.51 -5.23 14.98
C MET A 50 -12.24 -4.67 14.33
N TRP A 51 -12.03 -3.37 14.49
CA TRP A 51 -10.75 -2.74 14.20
C TRP A 51 -9.98 -2.70 15.51
N ASN A 52 -8.84 -3.38 15.56
CA ASN A 52 -8.06 -3.56 16.78
C ASN A 52 -6.60 -3.14 16.57
N PHE A 53 -6.11 -2.25 17.42
CA PHE A 53 -4.70 -1.90 17.51
C PHE A 53 -3.97 -2.90 18.41
N VAL A 54 -3.35 -3.91 17.80
CA VAL A 54 -2.58 -4.95 18.52
C VAL A 54 -1.20 -4.45 18.98
N GLY A 55 -0.64 -3.47 18.28
CA GLY A 55 0.67 -2.88 18.59
C GLY A 55 1.71 -3.10 17.49
N THR A 56 2.94 -3.45 17.89
CA THR A 56 4.09 -3.61 16.98
C THR A 56 3.89 -4.76 16.00
N GLU A 57 4.68 -4.79 14.93
CA GLU A 57 4.64 -5.85 13.92
C GLU A 57 4.81 -7.24 14.53
N GLU A 58 5.73 -7.43 15.46
CA GLU A 58 5.99 -8.73 16.09
C GLU A 58 4.76 -9.22 16.87
N LYS A 59 4.06 -8.32 17.57
CA LYS A 59 2.81 -8.64 18.28
C LYS A 59 1.71 -9.01 17.30
N ARG A 60 1.60 -8.30 16.17
CA ARG A 60 0.61 -8.58 15.12
C ARG A 60 0.86 -9.94 14.47
N ILE A 61 2.12 -10.31 14.22
CA ILE A 61 2.50 -11.62 13.68
C ILE A 61 2.12 -12.74 14.66
N LEU A 62 2.44 -12.58 15.94
CA LEU A 62 2.05 -13.57 16.96
C LEU A 62 0.53 -13.68 17.09
N ALA A 63 -0.20 -12.57 17.04
CA ALA A 63 -1.66 -12.57 17.06
C ALA A 63 -2.24 -13.31 15.84
N MET A 64 -1.68 -13.12 14.65
CA MET A 64 -2.10 -13.86 13.46
C MET A 64 -1.82 -15.37 13.57
N ILE A 65 -0.64 -15.74 14.07
CA ILE A 65 -0.27 -17.15 14.31
C ILE A 65 -1.20 -17.82 15.32
N ASN A 66 -1.62 -17.08 16.35
CA ASN A 66 -2.52 -17.57 17.40
C ASN A 66 -4.01 -17.50 17.03
N HIS A 67 -4.36 -17.02 15.84
CA HIS A 67 -5.74 -16.77 15.41
C HIS A 67 -6.50 -15.74 16.25
N ASP A 68 -5.79 -14.77 16.83
CA ASP A 68 -6.38 -13.64 17.55
C ASP A 68 -6.86 -12.52 16.59
N ILE A 69 -6.39 -12.54 15.34
CA ILE A 69 -6.83 -11.65 14.25
C ILE A 69 -7.01 -12.43 12.94
N ASP A 70 -7.94 -11.97 12.10
CA ASP A 70 -8.23 -12.60 10.80
C ASP A 70 -7.56 -11.89 9.61
N ILE A 71 -7.26 -10.59 9.76
CA ILE A 71 -6.70 -9.73 8.72
C ILE A 71 -5.46 -9.05 9.25
N LEU A 72 -4.36 -9.21 8.54
CA LEU A 72 -3.09 -8.57 8.80
C LEU A 72 -2.64 -7.80 7.56
N GLN A 73 -2.29 -6.53 7.73
CA GLN A 73 -1.80 -5.63 6.68
C GLN A 73 -0.45 -5.04 7.10
N ASP A 74 0.33 -4.56 6.14
CA ASP A 74 1.60 -3.85 6.34
C ASP A 74 2.57 -4.60 7.26
N ILE A 75 3.18 -5.66 6.74
CA ILE A 75 4.30 -6.36 7.38
C ILE A 75 5.48 -6.44 6.42
N THR A 76 6.68 -6.50 6.99
CA THR A 76 7.90 -6.72 6.21
C THR A 76 7.92 -8.11 5.56
N PRO A 77 8.62 -8.29 4.41
CA PRO A 77 8.84 -9.60 3.82
C PRO A 77 9.44 -10.62 4.79
N GLU A 78 10.34 -10.19 5.66
CA GLU A 78 10.96 -11.04 6.69
C GLU A 78 9.91 -11.54 7.69
N SER A 79 9.01 -10.67 8.13
CA SER A 79 7.87 -11.08 8.96
C SER A 79 6.89 -11.98 8.23
N MET A 80 6.69 -11.78 6.91
CA MET A 80 5.86 -12.67 6.09
C MET A 80 6.47 -14.06 5.99
N GLU A 81 7.79 -14.18 5.84
CA GLU A 81 8.51 -15.45 5.86
C GLU A 81 8.27 -16.17 7.20
N VAL A 82 8.44 -15.47 8.33
CA VAL A 82 8.18 -16.04 9.66
C VAL A 82 6.72 -16.49 9.81
N LEU A 83 5.76 -15.68 9.35
CA LEU A 83 4.34 -16.00 9.43
C LEU A 83 4.00 -17.27 8.63
N THR A 84 4.44 -17.34 7.38
CA THR A 84 4.18 -18.50 6.50
C THR A 84 4.87 -19.79 6.97
N GLN A 85 6.01 -19.69 7.64
CA GLN A 85 6.69 -20.85 8.24
C GLN A 85 5.96 -21.38 9.48
N ARG A 86 5.20 -20.52 10.19
CA ARG A 86 4.58 -20.84 11.49
C ARG A 86 3.08 -21.03 11.43
N SER A 87 2.42 -20.59 10.37
CA SER A 87 0.98 -20.73 10.17
C SER A 87 0.70 -21.35 8.80
N ASP A 88 0.03 -22.49 8.81
CA ASP A 88 -0.44 -23.21 7.62
C ASP A 88 -1.75 -22.65 7.05
N THR A 89 -2.36 -21.70 7.76
CA THR A 89 -3.67 -21.10 7.46
C THR A 89 -3.56 -19.63 7.05
N ALA A 90 -2.47 -18.96 7.39
CA ALA A 90 -2.17 -17.62 6.90
C ALA A 90 -1.77 -17.68 5.42
N ARG A 91 -2.34 -16.80 4.61
CA ARG A 91 -1.96 -16.65 3.20
C ARG A 91 -1.91 -15.19 2.80
N ALA A 92 -1.01 -14.91 1.86
CA ALA A 92 -0.91 -13.61 1.23
C ALA A 92 -1.86 -13.50 0.02
N TRP A 93 -1.81 -12.38 -0.71
CA TRP A 93 -2.62 -12.20 -1.92
C TRP A 93 -2.18 -13.15 -3.04
N HIS A 94 -0.86 -13.32 -3.19
CA HIS A 94 -0.26 -14.28 -4.11
C HIS A 94 0.42 -15.44 -3.34
N ALA A 95 0.36 -16.65 -3.91
CA ALA A 95 0.89 -17.86 -3.28
C ALA A 95 2.43 -18.00 -3.38
N GLY A 96 3.06 -17.25 -4.28
CA GLY A 96 4.51 -17.24 -4.49
C GLY A 96 5.03 -15.82 -4.49
N PHE A 97 6.35 -15.68 -4.68
CA PHE A 97 7.00 -14.39 -4.73
C PHE A 97 6.24 -13.43 -5.65
N PRO A 98 5.95 -12.21 -5.19
CA PRO A 98 6.40 -11.60 -3.93
C PRO A 98 5.27 -11.49 -2.88
N TYR A 99 4.27 -12.38 -2.93
CA TYR A 99 3.22 -12.55 -1.91
C TYR A 99 2.24 -11.37 -1.73
N ALA A 100 2.56 -10.15 -2.16
CA ALA A 100 1.74 -8.95 -1.99
C ALA A 100 0.65 -8.75 -3.07
N ASP A 101 -0.36 -7.92 -2.76
CA ASP A 101 -1.23 -7.33 -3.78
C ASP A 101 -0.48 -6.20 -4.46
N PHE A 102 -0.22 -6.35 -5.75
CA PHE A 102 0.44 -5.28 -6.50
C PHE A 102 -0.49 -4.14 -6.81
N ASP A 103 -1.81 -4.34 -6.89
CA ASP A 103 -2.75 -3.31 -7.31
C ASP A 103 -3.16 -2.34 -6.18
N ASP A 104 -2.38 -2.30 -5.10
CA ASP A 104 -2.53 -1.37 -3.99
C ASP A 104 -2.14 0.08 -4.40
N PRO A 105 -3.03 1.08 -4.22
CA PRO A 105 -2.76 2.47 -4.61
C PRO A 105 -1.83 3.24 -3.65
N CYS A 106 -1.06 2.57 -2.81
CA CYS A 106 -0.15 3.22 -1.87
C CYS A 106 1.25 3.41 -2.46
N GLU A 107 1.55 4.62 -2.93
CA GLU A 107 2.90 5.00 -3.32
C GLU A 107 3.70 5.54 -2.12
N ARG A 108 4.99 5.19 -2.06
CA ARG A 108 5.96 5.70 -1.08
C ARG A 108 7.04 6.46 -1.82
N GLY A 109 7.44 7.60 -1.28
CA GLY A 109 8.47 8.43 -1.88
C GLY A 109 8.84 9.64 -1.02
N ILE A 110 9.82 10.39 -1.48
CA ILE A 110 10.26 11.63 -0.84
C ILE A 110 9.48 12.79 -1.44
N SER A 111 8.79 13.55 -0.59
CA SER A 111 8.17 14.82 -0.97
C SER A 111 9.00 15.98 -0.45
N PHE A 112 9.24 16.97 -1.29
CA PHE A 112 9.97 18.18 -0.93
C PHE A 112 8.99 19.33 -0.66
N ASN A 113 9.28 20.14 0.35
CA ASN A 113 8.57 21.40 0.53
C ASN A 113 9.13 22.44 -0.44
N ASN A 114 8.51 22.58 -1.60
CA ASN A 114 8.96 23.47 -2.68
C ASN A 114 8.88 24.98 -2.33
N SER A 115 8.42 25.35 -1.13
CA SER A 115 8.41 26.75 -0.66
C SER A 115 9.63 27.12 0.18
N GLU A 116 10.46 26.13 0.56
CA GLU A 116 11.59 26.33 1.47
C GLU A 116 12.92 26.12 0.75
N PHE A 117 13.91 26.96 1.08
CA PHE A 117 15.28 26.75 0.62
C PHE A 117 15.88 25.48 1.27
N PRO A 118 16.61 24.61 0.55
CA PRO A 118 16.99 24.70 -0.87
C PRO A 118 16.04 23.97 -1.83
N TYR A 119 14.88 23.52 -1.36
CA TYR A 119 13.94 22.68 -2.11
C TYR A 119 13.07 23.44 -3.10
N ASP A 120 13.01 24.77 -3.01
CA ASP A 120 12.44 25.66 -4.02
C ASP A 120 13.14 25.51 -5.39
N GLN A 121 14.45 25.21 -5.38
CA GLN A 121 15.25 25.00 -6.59
C GLN A 121 15.00 23.60 -7.18
N TRP A 122 14.51 23.55 -8.42
CA TRP A 122 14.23 22.28 -9.12
C TRP A 122 15.50 21.44 -9.33
N GLN A 123 16.65 22.10 -9.51
CA GLN A 123 17.96 21.46 -9.66
C GLN A 123 18.34 20.66 -8.41
N VAL A 124 18.07 21.19 -7.21
CA VAL A 124 18.36 20.50 -5.95
C VAL A 124 17.52 19.24 -5.82
N ARG A 125 16.23 19.31 -6.18
CA ARG A 125 15.34 18.14 -6.15
C ARG A 125 15.81 17.04 -7.12
N TRP A 126 16.24 17.41 -8.32
CA TRP A 126 16.83 16.46 -9.27
C TRP A 126 18.17 15.90 -8.79
N ALA A 127 19.06 16.74 -8.25
CA ALA A 127 20.33 16.29 -7.70
C ALA A 127 20.13 15.26 -6.58
N LEU A 128 19.16 15.48 -5.69
CA LEU A 128 18.81 14.55 -4.63
C LEU A 128 18.19 13.24 -5.17
N ALA A 129 17.29 13.33 -6.15
CA ALA A 129 16.72 12.15 -6.79
C ALA A 129 17.80 11.29 -7.48
N LEU A 130 18.70 11.92 -8.24
CA LEU A 130 19.77 11.26 -8.99
C LEU A 130 20.95 10.82 -8.11
N ALA A 131 21.05 11.33 -6.88
CA ALA A 131 21.99 10.83 -5.89
C ALA A 131 21.60 9.45 -5.33
N THR A 132 20.37 9.00 -5.59
CA THR A 132 19.88 7.68 -5.18
C THR A 132 19.92 6.70 -6.35
N ASP A 133 20.35 5.47 -6.07
CA ASP A 133 20.17 4.35 -6.99
C ASP A 133 18.87 3.65 -6.65
N ILE A 134 17.85 3.86 -7.48
CA ILE A 134 16.51 3.34 -7.23
C ILE A 134 16.44 1.81 -7.20
N LYS A 135 17.35 1.09 -7.86
CA LYS A 135 17.43 -0.38 -7.79
C LYS A 135 17.91 -0.80 -6.41
N ASN A 136 18.97 -0.16 -5.90
CA ASN A 136 19.47 -0.42 -4.54
C ASN A 136 18.47 0.01 -3.46
N VAL A 137 17.77 1.15 -3.64
CA VAL A 137 16.69 1.57 -2.74
C VAL A 137 15.57 0.53 -2.73
N SER A 138 15.17 0.03 -3.89
CA SER A 138 14.17 -1.03 -4.02
C SER A 138 14.63 -2.31 -3.31
N LEU A 139 15.86 -2.79 -3.54
CA LEU A 139 16.37 -3.99 -2.86
C LEU A 139 16.49 -3.81 -1.34
N ALA A 140 16.91 -2.65 -0.88
CA ALA A 140 16.97 -2.32 0.54
C ALA A 140 15.58 -2.17 1.18
N THR A 141 14.54 -1.91 0.37
CA THR A 141 13.18 -1.69 0.81
C THR A 141 12.31 -2.88 0.43
N PHE A 142 11.96 -3.73 1.40
CA PHE A 142 11.17 -4.93 1.17
C PHE A 142 11.83 -5.94 0.19
N GLY A 143 13.16 -6.00 0.12
CA GLY A 143 13.84 -6.97 -0.76
C GLY A 143 13.51 -6.81 -2.24
N GLY A 144 13.06 -5.61 -2.66
CA GLY A 144 12.58 -5.31 -4.00
C GLY A 144 11.23 -5.95 -4.38
N MET A 145 10.45 -6.40 -3.40
CA MET A 145 9.06 -6.85 -3.54
C MET A 145 8.07 -5.68 -3.77
N LEU A 146 8.39 -4.78 -4.70
CA LEU A 146 7.60 -3.57 -4.98
C LEU A 146 7.62 -3.22 -6.47
N ARG A 147 6.68 -2.36 -6.88
CA ARG A 147 6.71 -1.71 -8.21
C ARG A 147 7.24 -0.29 -8.06
N VAL A 148 8.34 0.00 -8.76
CA VAL A 148 8.84 1.37 -8.85
C VAL A 148 8.00 2.16 -9.85
N SER A 149 7.66 3.38 -9.46
CA SER A 149 6.94 4.33 -10.29
C SER A 149 7.85 5.49 -10.68
N PRO A 150 7.88 5.89 -11.97
CA PRO A 150 8.57 7.10 -12.41
C PRO A 150 7.71 8.37 -12.23
N LEU A 151 6.46 8.23 -11.76
CA LEU A 151 5.48 9.31 -11.59
C LEU A 151 5.00 9.32 -10.14
N ALA A 152 4.59 10.47 -9.61
CA ALA A 152 3.89 10.56 -8.31
C ALA A 152 2.42 10.09 -8.41
N VAL A 153 2.22 8.95 -9.07
CA VAL A 153 0.97 8.23 -9.23
C VAL A 153 1.30 6.74 -9.16
N PRO A 154 0.67 5.94 -8.28
CA PRO A 154 0.97 4.52 -8.14
C PRO A 154 0.73 3.78 -9.47
N PRO A 155 1.51 2.76 -9.83
CA PRO A 155 1.40 2.04 -11.11
C PRO A 155 0.25 1.00 -11.13
N VAL A 156 -0.91 1.34 -10.56
CA VAL A 156 -2.09 0.47 -10.46
C VAL A 156 -2.94 0.47 -11.73
N ALA A 157 -3.69 -0.61 -11.95
CA ALA A 157 -4.49 -0.86 -13.15
C ALA A 157 -5.46 0.30 -13.44
N ALA A 158 -6.05 0.88 -12.39
CA ALA A 158 -7.00 1.98 -12.48
C ALA A 158 -6.43 3.25 -13.16
N VAL A 159 -5.12 3.50 -13.05
CA VAL A 159 -4.47 4.74 -13.51
C VAL A 159 -3.44 4.50 -14.62
N GLN A 160 -3.17 3.24 -14.96
CA GLN A 160 -2.16 2.85 -15.94
C GLN A 160 -2.42 3.43 -17.33
N ASN A 161 -3.68 3.36 -17.79
CA ASN A 161 -4.06 3.88 -19.11
C ASN A 161 -4.15 5.42 -19.15
N THR A 162 -4.38 6.04 -17.99
CA THR A 162 -4.60 7.49 -17.89
C THR A 162 -3.29 8.26 -17.75
N TYR A 163 -2.32 7.72 -16.99
CA TYR A 163 -1.08 8.41 -16.66
C TYR A 163 0.15 7.71 -17.21
N HIS A 164 0.38 6.45 -16.84
CA HIS A 164 1.64 5.77 -17.13
C HIS A 164 1.86 5.53 -18.63
N LYS A 165 0.94 4.83 -19.30
CA LYS A 165 1.10 4.47 -20.73
C LYS A 165 1.23 5.70 -21.64
N PRO A 166 0.40 6.76 -21.51
CA PRO A 166 0.52 7.93 -22.38
C PRO A 166 1.82 8.71 -22.18
N LEU A 167 2.47 8.59 -21.02
CA LEU A 167 3.68 9.36 -20.70
C LEU A 167 4.99 8.65 -21.07
N VAL A 168 4.96 7.37 -21.47
CA VAL A 168 6.19 6.59 -21.78
C VAL A 168 7.06 7.31 -22.81
N GLU A 169 6.49 7.70 -23.96
CA GLU A 169 7.26 8.38 -25.01
C GLU A 169 7.92 9.67 -24.51
N ARG A 170 7.17 10.45 -23.72
CA ARG A 170 7.67 11.69 -23.12
C ARG A 170 8.78 11.43 -22.11
N LEU A 171 8.63 10.41 -21.25
CA LEU A 171 9.63 10.05 -20.25
C LEU A 171 10.91 9.55 -20.92
N THR A 172 10.80 8.72 -21.96
CA THR A 172 11.95 8.23 -22.73
C THR A 172 12.69 9.35 -23.47
N ALA A 173 11.98 10.35 -23.98
CA ALA A 173 12.58 11.50 -24.66
C ALA A 173 13.10 12.60 -23.71
N MET A 174 12.82 12.50 -22.41
CA MET A 174 13.15 13.56 -21.45
C MET A 174 14.66 13.63 -21.19
N THR A 175 15.22 14.84 -21.32
CA THR A 175 16.58 15.16 -20.92
C THR A 175 16.62 16.36 -19.99
N LEU A 176 17.60 16.37 -19.09
CA LEU A 176 17.97 17.54 -18.30
C LEU A 176 18.80 18.52 -19.17
N PRO A 177 19.02 19.78 -18.73
CA PRO A 177 19.72 20.79 -19.54
C PRO A 177 21.16 20.42 -19.94
N ASP A 178 21.80 19.47 -19.24
CA ASP A 178 23.12 18.91 -19.55
C ASP A 178 23.06 17.74 -20.54
N GLY A 179 21.87 17.36 -21.00
CA GLY A 179 21.63 16.24 -21.91
C GLY A 179 21.43 14.89 -21.21
N TYR A 180 21.51 14.82 -19.88
CA TYR A 180 21.31 13.57 -19.16
C TYR A 180 19.85 13.12 -19.25
N ALA A 181 19.62 11.84 -19.62
CA ALA A 181 18.30 11.23 -19.69
C ALA A 181 18.05 10.38 -18.41
N PRO A 182 17.19 10.82 -17.48
CA PRO A 182 17.08 10.18 -16.17
C PRO A 182 16.09 9.02 -16.13
N PHE A 183 15.30 8.80 -17.19
CA PHE A 183 14.34 7.70 -17.23
C PHE A 183 15.06 6.40 -17.64
N ASP A 184 14.99 5.38 -16.78
CA ASP A 184 15.52 4.04 -17.05
C ASP A 184 14.43 3.13 -17.66
N PRO A 185 14.42 2.87 -18.97
CA PRO A 185 13.44 1.98 -19.60
C PRO A 185 13.68 0.49 -19.29
N ASN A 186 14.85 0.13 -18.77
CA ASN A 186 15.26 -1.24 -18.51
C ASN A 186 15.10 -1.63 -17.04
N PHE A 187 14.64 -0.73 -16.17
CA PHE A 187 14.49 -1.00 -14.73
C PHE A 187 13.78 -2.35 -14.46
N ALA A 188 12.65 -2.60 -15.11
CA ALA A 188 11.86 -3.80 -14.88
C ALA A 188 12.57 -5.08 -15.34
N THR A 189 13.26 -5.05 -16.48
CA THR A 189 14.02 -6.19 -16.98
C THR A 189 15.24 -6.47 -16.11
N ASP A 190 15.94 -5.42 -15.68
CA ASP A 190 17.13 -5.54 -14.84
C ASP A 190 16.79 -6.09 -13.45
N MET A 191 15.70 -5.61 -12.84
CA MET A 191 15.20 -6.17 -11.59
C MET A 191 14.79 -7.64 -11.74
N ALA A 192 14.16 -8.01 -12.85
CA ALA A 192 13.79 -9.40 -13.10
C ALA A 192 15.01 -10.32 -13.25
N GLU A 193 16.13 -9.83 -13.80
CA GLU A 193 17.39 -10.57 -13.85
C GLU A 193 18.04 -10.74 -12.49
N LEU A 194 17.95 -9.74 -11.61
CA LEU A 194 18.46 -9.81 -10.23
C LEU A 194 17.76 -10.87 -9.37
N PHE A 195 16.50 -11.20 -9.69
CA PHE A 195 15.69 -12.19 -8.94
C PHE A 195 15.69 -13.60 -9.55
N ARG A 196 16.43 -13.84 -10.63
CA ARG A 196 16.62 -15.19 -11.21
C ARG A 196 17.67 -15.99 -10.47
#